data_AF-A5FTI6-F1
#
_entry.id   AF-A5FTI6-F1
#
_cell.length_a   1.000
_cell.length_b   1.000
_cell.length_c   1.000
_cell.angle_alpha   90.00
_cell.angle_beta   90.00
_cell.angle_gamma   90.00
#
_symmetry.space_group_name_H-M   'P 1'
#
loop_
_entity.id
_entity.type
_entity.pdbx_description
1 polymer ?
#
loop_
_entity_poly.entity_id
_entity_poly.type
_entity_poly.pdbx_seq_one_letter_code
_entity_poly.pdbx_strand_id
1 'polypeptide(L)'
;MTKEELTVWALANGWRLIAGHPSLTKPGAPNDPIVRLVRKATVVNLEVRKPAGKWEKVAGESYADIVAGAEDELPRGLGFEKVPSITLLMQENRDAMVFARFSGR
;
A
#
# COMPACT_ATOMS: atom_id res chain seq x y z
N MET A 1 -12.40 8.78 -3.44
CA MET A 1 -12.27 8.13 -2.10
C MET A 1 -11.65 9.11 -1.13
N THR A 2 -12.11 9.17 0.13
CA THR A 2 -11.47 9.98 1.18
C THR A 2 -10.14 9.38 1.64
N LYS A 3 -9.37 10.15 2.40
CA LYS A 3 -8.11 9.69 3.01
C LYS A 3 -8.36 8.50 3.95
N GLU A 4 -9.45 8.55 4.70
CA GLU A 4 -9.86 7.54 5.67
C GLU A 4 -10.28 6.26 4.95
N GLU A 5 -11.14 6.36 3.93
CA GLU A 5 -11.56 5.23 3.09
C GLU A 5 -10.38 4.52 2.45
N LEU A 6 -9.44 5.27 1.87
CA LEU A 6 -8.23 4.70 1.27
C LEU A 6 -7.35 4.00 2.32
N THR A 7 -7.30 4.53 3.53
CA THR A 7 -6.51 3.94 4.62
C THR A 7 -7.14 2.62 5.07
N VAL A 8 -8.46 2.59 5.25
CA VAL A 8 -9.21 1.38 5.59
C VAL A 8 -9.03 0.32 4.49
N TRP A 9 -9.21 0.71 3.23
CA TRP A 9 -8.97 -0.17 2.09
C TRP A 9 -7.55 -0.76 2.12
N ALA A 10 -6.52 0.07 2.30
CA ALA A 10 -5.14 -0.37 2.29
C ALA A 10 -4.89 -1.41 3.41
N LEU A 11 -5.35 -1.13 4.63
CA LEU A 11 -5.16 -2.01 5.78
C LEU A 11 -5.87 -3.36 5.61
N ALA A 12 -7.06 -3.38 4.99
CA ALA A 12 -7.75 -4.63 4.65
C ALA A 12 -7.01 -5.42 3.55
N ASN A 13 -6.21 -4.74 2.72
CA ASN A 13 -5.54 -5.30 1.56
C ASN A 13 -4.04 -5.56 1.75
N GLY A 14 -3.64 -5.90 2.98
CA GLY A 14 -2.26 -6.31 3.26
C GLY A 14 -1.28 -5.15 3.43
N TRP A 15 -1.74 -3.90 3.46
CA TRP A 15 -0.88 -2.78 3.82
C TRP A 15 -0.84 -2.61 5.34
N ARG A 16 0.26 -2.05 5.86
CA ARG A 16 0.45 -1.76 7.28
C ARG A 16 0.91 -0.33 7.49
N LEU A 17 0.57 0.29 8.62
CA LEU A 17 1.04 1.64 8.93
C LEU A 17 2.49 1.58 9.43
N ILE A 18 3.41 2.15 8.65
CA ILE A 18 4.82 2.35 9.03
C ILE A 18 5.14 3.83 8.85
N ALA A 19 5.69 4.46 9.90
CA ALA A 19 6.02 5.89 9.92
C ALA A 19 4.87 6.79 9.42
N GLY A 20 3.63 6.46 9.78
CA GLY A 20 2.43 7.22 9.39
C GLY A 20 1.90 6.96 7.98
N HIS A 21 2.48 6.03 7.23
CA HIS A 21 2.09 5.72 5.85
C HIS A 21 1.64 4.26 5.71
N PRO A 22 0.48 3.97 5.07
CA PRO A 22 0.18 2.63 4.60
C PRO A 22 1.31 2.17 3.70
N SER A 23 1.91 1.03 4.02
CA SER A 23 3.09 0.50 3.34
C SER A 23 2.97 -1.00 3.10
N LEU A 24 3.52 -1.45 1.98
CA LEU A 24 3.83 -2.85 1.72
C LEU A 24 5.30 -3.09 2.03
N THR A 25 5.58 -4.23 2.64
CA THR A 25 6.92 -4.58 3.12
C THR A 25 7.51 -5.74 2.34
N LYS A 26 8.83 -5.83 2.33
CA LYS A 26 9.53 -6.97 1.74
C LYS A 26 9.06 -8.27 2.40
N PRO A 27 8.76 -9.33 1.62
CA PRO A 27 8.42 -10.64 2.17
C PRO A 27 9.48 -11.13 3.16
N GLY A 28 9.05 -11.58 4.34
CA GLY A 28 9.94 -12.00 5.43
C GLY A 28 10.61 -10.87 6.22
N ALA A 29 10.44 -9.59 5.83
CA ALA A 29 10.97 -8.42 6.54
C ALA A 29 9.84 -7.42 6.84
N PRO A 30 8.98 -7.70 7.85
CA PRO A 30 7.72 -6.99 8.12
C PRO A 30 7.87 -5.51 8.53
N ASN A 31 9.09 -5.05 8.76
CA ASN A 31 9.44 -3.68 9.14
C ASN A 31 10.23 -2.94 8.05
N ASP A 32 10.44 -3.56 6.88
CA ASP A 32 11.21 -3.00 5.77
C ASP A 32 10.26 -2.61 4.62
N PRO A 33 9.71 -1.37 4.62
CA PRO A 33 8.77 -0.92 3.61
C PRO A 33 9.48 -0.69 2.26
N ILE A 34 8.84 -1.19 1.19
CA ILE A 34 9.30 -1.07 -0.20
C ILE A 34 8.31 -0.35 -1.11
N VAL A 35 7.04 -0.29 -0.73
CA VAL A 35 6.00 0.54 -1.38
C VAL A 35 5.23 1.26 -0.29
N ARG A 36 4.88 2.53 -0.50
CA ARG A 36 4.07 3.30 0.46
C ARG A 36 3.08 4.25 -0.21
N LEU A 37 1.97 4.50 0.46
CA LEU A 37 1.00 5.55 0.16
C LEU A 37 1.31 6.79 1.01
N VAL A 38 1.91 7.80 0.40
CA VAL A 38 2.18 9.09 1.05
C VAL A 38 0.95 9.97 0.92
N ARG A 39 0.14 9.94 1.97
CA ARG A 39 -1.09 10.72 2.13
C ARG A 39 -0.75 12.18 2.47
N LYS A 40 -1.08 13.11 1.58
CA LYS A 40 -1.07 14.57 1.83
C LYS A 40 -2.49 15.06 2.12
N ALA A 41 -2.69 16.38 2.16
CA ALA A 41 -4.00 16.99 2.46
C ALA A 41 -5.09 16.60 1.45
N THR A 42 -4.83 16.79 0.16
CA THR A 42 -5.81 16.56 -0.92
C THR A 42 -5.42 15.46 -1.90
N VAL A 43 -4.17 15.01 -1.83
CA VAL A 43 -3.60 14.03 -2.75
C VAL A 43 -2.93 12.91 -1.98
N VAL A 44 -2.80 11.75 -2.62
CA VAL A 44 -1.96 10.64 -2.17
C VAL A 44 -0.95 10.31 -3.26
N ASN A 45 0.28 10.02 -2.88
CA ASN A 45 1.31 9.54 -3.79
C ASN A 45 1.61 8.07 -3.54
N LEU A 46 1.77 7.32 -4.62
CA LEU A 46 2.36 5.99 -4.59
C LEU A 46 3.87 6.14 -4.75
N GLU A 47 4.62 5.71 -3.74
CA GLU A 47 6.07 5.75 -3.75
C GLU A 47 6.67 4.36 -3.61
N VAL A 48 7.77 4.11 -4.34
CA VAL A 48 8.52 2.86 -4.31
C VAL A 48 9.94 3.15 -3.86
N ARG A 49 10.49 2.27 -3.02
CA ARG A 49 11.87 2.35 -2.56
C ARG A 49 12.81 1.69 -3.54
N LYS A 50 13.84 2.41 -3.99
CA LYS A 50 14.93 1.87 -4.82
C LYS A 50 15.86 0.99 -3.98
N PRO A 51 16.66 0.11 -4.62
CA PRO A 51 17.70 -0.66 -3.92
C PRO A 51 18.67 0.20 -3.11
N ALA A 52 18.99 1.42 -3.58
CA ALA A 52 19.80 2.40 -2.86
C ALA A 52 19.09 3.08 -1.68
N GLY A 53 17.86 2.67 -1.35
CA GLY A 53 17.07 3.16 -0.22
C GLY A 53 16.28 4.45 -0.47
N LYS A 54 16.49 5.13 -1.60
CA LYS A 54 15.75 6.35 -1.97
C LYS A 54 14.30 6.04 -2.36
N TRP A 55 13.36 6.86 -1.89
CA TRP A 55 11.96 6.83 -2.31
C TRP A 55 11.76 7.59 -3.63
N GLU A 56 11.04 6.99 -4.56
CA GLU A 56 10.61 7.61 -5.81
C GLU A 56 9.09 7.61 -5.90
N LYS A 57 8.51 8.77 -6.24
CA LYS A 57 7.10 8.89 -6.59
C LYS A 57 6.87 8.28 -7.97
N VAL A 58 6.07 7.22 -8.01
CA VAL A 58 5.67 6.52 -9.25
C VAL A 58 4.38 7.10 -9.81
N ALA A 59 3.45 7.48 -8.92
CA ALA A 59 2.19 8.09 -9.27
C ALA A 59 1.64 8.92 -8.11
N GLY A 60 0.61 9.71 -8.36
CA GLY A 60 -0.19 10.32 -7.30
C GLY A 60 -1.45 10.94 -7.87
N GLU A 61 -2.49 10.93 -7.06
CA GLU A 61 -3.83 11.34 -7.47
C GLU A 61 -4.53 12.08 -6.34
N SER A 62 -5.45 12.97 -6.71
CA SER A 62 -6.39 13.62 -5.80
C SER A 62 -7.33 12.60 -5.18
N TYR A 63 -7.64 12.75 -3.90
CA TYR A 63 -8.66 11.92 -3.25
C TYR A 63 -10.02 11.97 -3.98
N ALA A 64 -10.37 13.13 -4.54
CA ALA A 64 -11.61 13.31 -5.30
C ALA A 64 -11.66 12.45 -6.57
N ASP A 65 -10.50 12.15 -7.16
CA ASP A 65 -10.39 11.48 -8.47
C ASP A 65 -10.09 9.98 -8.35
N ILE A 66 -9.81 9.49 -7.13
CA ILE A 66 -9.67 8.05 -6.86
C ILE A 66 -11.04 7.39 -6.89
N VAL A 67 -11.21 6.46 -7.83
CA VAL A 67 -12.41 5.63 -7.95
C VAL A 67 -12.15 4.30 -7.23
N ALA A 68 -13.00 3.99 -6.25
CA ALA A 68 -12.96 2.70 -5.58
C ALA A 68 -13.18 1.56 -6.62
N GLY A 69 -12.40 0.48 -6.50
CA GLY A 69 -12.68 -0.74 -7.24
C GLY A 69 -13.87 -1.49 -6.66
N ALA A 70 -14.33 -2.54 -7.33
CA ALA A 70 -15.21 -3.53 -6.70
C ALA A 70 -14.50 -4.23 -5.52
N GLU A 71 -15.22 -5.08 -4.79
CA GLU A 71 -14.62 -5.91 -3.74
C GLU A 71 -13.44 -6.72 -4.33
N ASP A 72 -12.30 -6.70 -3.63
CA ASP A 72 -10.99 -7.26 -4.06
C ASP A 72 -10.31 -6.62 -5.28
N GLU A 73 -10.88 -5.57 -5.88
CA GLU A 73 -10.21 -4.81 -6.94
C GLU A 73 -9.35 -3.66 -6.41
N LEU A 74 -8.33 -3.29 -7.19
CA LEU A 74 -7.51 -2.12 -6.92
C LEU A 74 -8.29 -0.83 -7.22
N PRO A 75 -8.22 0.20 -6.34
CA PRO A 75 -8.66 1.53 -6.66
C PRO A 75 -7.95 2.07 -7.91
N ARG A 76 -8.72 2.73 -8.78
CA ARG A 76 -8.21 3.31 -10.02
C ARG A 76 -7.66 4.72 -9.77
N GLY A 77 -6.72 5.14 -10.61
CA GLY A 77 -6.06 6.46 -10.53
C GLY A 77 -4.78 6.49 -9.68
N LEU A 78 -4.55 5.47 -8.83
CA LEU A 78 -3.38 5.43 -7.94
C LEU A 78 -2.06 5.01 -8.60
N GLY A 79 -2.10 4.56 -9.86
CA GLY A 79 -0.91 4.15 -10.61
C GLY A 79 -0.32 2.81 -10.16
N PHE A 80 -1.13 1.94 -9.55
CA PHE A 80 -0.67 0.62 -9.10
C PHE A 80 -0.17 -0.25 -10.25
N GLU A 81 -0.71 -0.08 -11.45
CA GLU A 81 -0.27 -0.75 -12.68
C GLU A 81 1.19 -0.43 -13.06
N LYS A 82 1.75 0.66 -12.52
CA LYS A 82 3.15 1.05 -12.74
C LYS A 82 4.12 0.37 -11.75
N VAL A 83 3.61 -0.34 -10.75
CA VAL A 83 4.41 -1.09 -9.78
C VAL A 83 4.32 -2.58 -10.12
N PRO A 84 5.40 -3.18 -10.65
CA PRO A 84 5.39 -4.59 -11.00
C PRO A 84 5.01 -5.46 -9.81
N SER A 85 4.12 -6.44 -10.05
CA SER A 85 3.71 -7.45 -9.08
C SER A 85 3.13 -6.90 -7.76
N ILE A 86 2.55 -5.68 -7.76
CA ILE A 86 2.00 -5.09 -6.55
C ILE A 86 0.88 -5.93 -5.91
N THR A 87 0.04 -6.58 -6.71
CA THR A 87 -1.03 -7.46 -6.23
C THR A 87 -0.47 -8.69 -5.51
N LEU A 88 0.59 -9.29 -6.05
CA LEU A 88 1.31 -10.39 -5.39
C LEU A 88 1.89 -9.91 -4.06
N LEU A 89 2.52 -8.73 -4.04
CA LEU A 89 3.08 -8.16 -2.81
C LEU A 89 2.01 -7.89 -1.74
N MET A 90 0.83 -7.41 -2.15
CA MET A 90 -0.33 -7.23 -1.28
C MET A 90 -0.80 -8.57 -0.69
N GLN A 91 -0.89 -9.60 -1.52
CA GLN A 91 -1.25 -10.95 -1.09
C GLN A 91 -0.22 -11.50 -0.09
N GLU A 92 1.07 -11.45 -0.40
CA GLU A 92 2.14 -11.92 0.50
C GLU A 92 2.11 -11.21 1.86
N ASN A 93 1.86 -9.90 1.87
CA ASN A 93 1.74 -9.15 3.12
C ASN A 93 0.46 -9.50 3.89
N ARG A 94 -0.67 -9.71 3.20
CA ARG A 94 -1.93 -10.15 3.81
C ARG A 94 -1.78 -11.54 4.44
N ASP A 95 -1.21 -12.48 3.71
CA ASP A 95 -0.94 -13.84 4.17
C ASP A 95 -0.04 -13.82 5.41
N ALA A 96 1.05 -13.05 5.37
CA ALA A 96 1.93 -12.90 6.53
C ALA A 96 1.21 -12.35 7.77
N MET A 97 0.25 -11.43 7.62
CA MET A 97 -0.56 -10.93 8.75
C MET A 97 -1.51 -11.99 9.29
N VAL A 98 -2.12 -12.79 8.42
CA VAL A 98 -3.00 -13.89 8.82
C VAL A 98 -2.21 -14.94 9.58
N PHE A 99 -1.06 -15.38 9.07
CA PHE A 99 -0.20 -16.35 9.75
C PHE A 99 0.39 -15.85 11.06
N ALA A 100 0.76 -14.56 11.14
CA ALA A 100 1.22 -13.94 12.39
C ALA A 100 0.17 -14.04 13.52
N ARG A 101 -1.13 -14.00 13.19
CA ARG A 101 -2.21 -14.18 14.17
C ARG A 101 -2.30 -15.62 14.69
N PHE A 102 -1.91 -16.60 13.89
CA PHE A 102 -1.89 -18.01 14.30
C PHE A 102 -0.62 -18.38 15.07
N SER A 103 0.50 -17.66 14.86
CA SER A 103 1.78 -17.98 15.50
C SER A 103 1.94 -17.47 16.94
N GLY A 104 1.03 -16.64 17.45
CA GLY A 104 0.78 -16.40 18.89
C GLY A 104 1.99 -16.34 19.82
N ARG A 105 3.10 -15.72 19.40
CA ARG A 105 4.25 -15.36 20.23
C ARG A 105 4.53 -13.87 20.08
#